data_AF-A0AAU6WPI6-F1
#
_entry.id   AF-A0AAU6WPI6-F1
#
_cell.length_a   1.000
_cell.length_b   1.000
_cell.length_c   1.000
_cell.angle_alpha   90.00
_cell.angle_beta   90.00
_cell.angle_gamma   90.00
#
_symmetry.space_group_name_H-M   'P 1'
#
loop_
_entity.id
_entity.type
_entity.pdbx_description
1 polymer ?
#
loop_
_entity_poly.entity_id
_entity_poly.type
_entity_poly.pdbx_seq_one_letter_code
_entity_poly.pdbx_strand_id
1 'polypeptide(L)'
;MGFNSYAQQQQEVLIHDFSGHKFLSVKNGEGVCFWIGKDVDGQKVKQFVVNPYCASRRIGKTEFRRLPDNVQKVVCNGKIYDLN
;
A
#
# COMPACT_ATOMS: atom_id res chain seq x y z
N MET A 1 9.65 9.65 28.08
CA MET A 1 10.35 9.24 26.84
C MET A 1 9.42 9.56 25.67
N GLY A 2 9.61 10.73 25.06
CA GLY A 2 8.75 11.21 23.97
C GLY A 2 9.21 10.61 22.66
N PHE A 3 8.43 9.70 22.08
CA PHE A 3 8.63 9.28 20.71
C PHE A 3 8.09 10.39 19.81
N ASN A 4 9.01 11.13 19.19
CA ASN A 4 8.68 12.20 18.27
C ASN A 4 8.04 11.59 17.01
N SER A 5 6.71 11.44 17.00
CA SER A 5 5.92 10.84 15.92
C SER A 5 5.76 11.77 14.71
N TYR A 6 6.78 12.55 14.36
CA TYR A 6 6.82 13.33 13.11
C TYR A 6 6.93 12.46 11.85
N ALA A 7 7.26 11.18 11.99
CA ALA A 7 7.22 10.21 10.89
C ALA A 7 5.78 9.85 10.47
N GLN A 8 4.76 10.15 11.30
CA GLN A 8 3.41 9.62 11.12
C GLN A 8 2.60 10.34 10.03
N GLN A 9 2.97 11.58 9.69
CA GLN A 9 2.26 12.45 8.73
C GLN A 9 2.84 12.46 7.32
N GLN A 10 3.95 11.77 7.07
CA GLN A 10 4.54 11.73 5.72
C GLN A 10 3.77 10.72 4.87
N GLN A 11 3.38 11.13 3.65
CA GLN A 11 2.85 10.20 2.66
C GLN A 11 3.89 9.11 2.40
N GLU A 12 3.64 7.92 2.92
CA GLU A 12 4.52 6.77 2.82
C GLU A 12 4.00 5.88 1.70
N VAL A 13 4.84 5.57 0.71
CA VAL A 13 4.53 4.61 -0.35
C VAL A 13 5.43 3.40 -0.13
N LEU A 14 4.82 2.23 -0.01
CA LEU A 14 5.51 0.95 0.13
C LEU A 14 5.18 0.06 -1.06
N ILE A 15 6.19 -0.63 -1.59
CA ILE A 15 6.01 -1.69 -2.57
C ILE A 15 6.04 -3.02 -1.80
N HIS A 16 5.04 -3.85 -2.05
CA HIS A 16 4.92 -5.20 -1.51
C HIS A 16 5.11 -6.20 -2.63
N ASP A 17 5.87 -7.25 -2.38
CA ASP A 17 5.95 -8.43 -3.23
C ASP A 17 5.19 -9.55 -2.52
N PHE A 18 4.14 -10.07 -3.16
CA PHE A 18 3.34 -11.14 -2.61
C PHE A 18 2.96 -12.13 -3.70
N SER A 19 3.34 -13.39 -3.50
CA SER A 19 3.04 -14.49 -4.43
C SER A 19 3.54 -14.22 -5.86
N GLY A 20 4.67 -13.51 -6.01
CA GLY A 20 5.24 -13.15 -7.31
C GLY A 20 4.58 -11.94 -7.99
N HIS A 21 3.65 -11.26 -7.30
CA HIS A 21 3.02 -10.04 -7.77
C HIS A 21 3.42 -8.85 -6.91
N LYS A 22 3.87 -7.78 -7.56
CA LYS A 22 4.15 -6.51 -6.91
C LYS A 22 2.89 -5.65 -6.85
N PHE A 23 2.66 -5.02 -5.71
CA PHE A 23 1.60 -4.04 -5.54
C PHE A 23 2.06 -2.95 -4.57
N LEU A 24 1.32 -1.83 -4.51
CA LEU A 24 1.70 -0.72 -3.64
C LEU A 24 0.69 -0.48 -2.53
N SER A 25 1.17 0.06 -1.42
CA SER A 25 0.33 0.72 -0.42
C SER A 25 0.74 2.17 -0.28
N VAL A 26 -0.20 3.07 -0.52
CA VAL A 26 -0.03 4.52 -0.38
C VAL A 26 -0.73 4.94 0.90
N LYS A 27 0.06 5.28 1.92
CA LYS A 27 -0.45 5.85 3.17
C LYS A 27 -0.63 7.35 2.99
N ASN A 28 -1.82 7.86 3.32
CA ASN A 28 -2.11 9.29 3.34
C ASN A 28 -2.83 9.64 4.65
N GLY A 29 -2.11 10.27 5.59
CA GLY A 29 -2.61 10.56 6.92
C GLY A 29 -3.01 9.28 7.68
N GLU A 30 -4.29 9.18 8.03
CA GLU A 30 -4.88 8.05 8.78
C GLU A 30 -5.38 6.91 7.89
N GLY A 31 -5.32 7.08 6.57
CA GLY A 31 -5.76 6.10 5.59
C GLY A 31 -4.60 5.45 4.83
N VAL A 32 -4.85 4.24 4.35
CA VAL A 32 -3.98 3.55 3.39
C VAL A 32 -4.79 3.09 2.19
N CYS A 33 -4.25 3.31 1.00
CA CYS A 33 -4.82 2.84 -0.26
C CYS A 33 -3.90 1.80 -0.86
N PHE A 34 -4.39 0.57 -1.00
CA PHE A 34 -3.67 -0.52 -1.65
C PHE A 34 -3.99 -0.54 -3.14
N TRP A 35 -2.97 -0.41 -3.98
CA TRP A 35 -3.07 -0.44 -5.43
C TRP A 35 -2.59 -1.80 -5.91
N ILE A 36 -3.55 -2.70 -6.17
CA ILE A 36 -3.29 -4.08 -6.57
C ILE A 36 -3.51 -4.25 -8.07
N GLY A 37 -2.67 -5.07 -8.71
CA GLY A 37 -2.93 -5.52 -10.07
C GLY A 37 -4.22 -6.33 -10.15
N LYS A 38 -4.82 -6.42 -11.33
CA LYS A 38 -6.07 -7.15 -11.54
C LYS A 38 -5.95 -8.65 -11.27
N ASP A 39 -4.80 -9.24 -11.58
CA ASP A 39 -4.50 -10.67 -11.38
C ASP A 39 -4.19 -11.02 -9.91
N VAL A 40 -4.05 -10.01 -9.06
CA VAL A 40 -3.75 -10.21 -7.64
C VAL A 40 -5.03 -10.57 -6.90
N ASP A 41 -4.99 -11.68 -6.17
CA ASP A 41 -6.08 -12.11 -5.28
C ASP A 41 -6.21 -11.13 -4.10
N GLY A 42 -7.15 -10.19 -4.24
CA GLY A 42 -7.42 -9.18 -3.23
C GLY A 42 -7.85 -9.75 -1.86
N GLN A 43 -8.44 -10.95 -1.81
CA GLN A 43 -8.77 -11.58 -0.53
C GLN A 43 -7.50 -12.08 0.19
N LYS A 44 -6.60 -12.74 -0.54
CA LYS A 44 -5.31 -13.18 0.03
C LYS A 44 -4.46 -11.99 0.45
N VAL A 45 -4.34 -10.97 -0.39
CA VAL A 45 -3.62 -9.74 -0.03
C VAL A 45 -4.24 -9.12 1.22
N LYS A 46 -5.57 -9.08 1.31
CA LYS A 46 -6.24 -8.56 2.50
C LYS A 46 -5.89 -9.36 3.76
N GLN A 47 -5.97 -10.69 3.69
CA GLN A 47 -5.72 -11.57 4.82
C GLN A 47 -4.26 -11.57 5.29
N PHE A 48 -3.32 -11.66 4.35
CA PHE A 48 -1.91 -11.92 4.64
C PHE A 48 -1.04 -10.67 4.67
N VAL A 49 -1.48 -9.57 4.06
CA VAL A 49 -0.70 -8.32 4.01
C VAL A 49 -1.43 -7.18 4.69
N VAL A 50 -2.66 -6.88 4.27
CA VAL A 50 -3.39 -5.69 4.73
C VAL A 50 -3.78 -5.80 6.20
N ASN A 51 -4.42 -6.90 6.61
CA ASN A 51 -4.83 -7.09 8.00
C ASN A 51 -3.64 -7.01 8.98
N PRO A 52 -2.52 -7.73 8.77
CA PRO A 52 -1.36 -7.61 9.66
C PRO A 52 -0.71 -6.22 9.59
N TYR A 53 -0.64 -5.59 8.42
CA TYR A 53 -0.11 -4.23 8.27
C TYR A 53 -0.97 -3.20 9.02
N CYS A 54 -2.29 -3.22 8.83
CA CYS A 54 -3.22 -2.29 9.48
C CYS A 54 -3.26 -2.48 10.99
N ALA A 55 -3.21 -3.73 11.48
CA ALA A 55 -3.14 -4.03 12.91
C ALA A 55 -1.85 -3.47 13.53
N SER A 56 -0.70 -3.68 12.89
CA SER A 56 0.61 -3.18 13.35
C SER A 56 0.68 -1.65 13.33
N ARG A 57 0.16 -1.03 12.27
CA ARG A 57 0.25 0.42 12.04
C ARG A 57 -0.93 1.23 12.60
N ARG A 58 -1.90 0.57 13.25
CA ARG A 58 -3.13 1.17 13.80
C ARG A 58 -3.88 2.03 12.78
N ILE A 59 -3.98 1.53 11.55
CA ILE A 59 -4.61 2.24 10.45
C ILE A 59 -6.12 1.94 10.48
N GLY A 60 -6.94 2.97 10.62
CA GLY A 60 -8.40 2.84 10.72
C GLY A 60 -9.11 2.80 9.36
N LYS A 61 -8.53 3.41 8.32
CA LYS A 61 -9.15 3.51 6.99
C LYS A 61 -8.31 2.79 5.94
N THR A 62 -8.90 1.80 5.29
CA THR A 62 -8.25 1.03 4.23
C THR A 62 -9.09 1.07 2.97
N GLU A 63 -8.46 1.44 1.85
CA GLU A 63 -9.06 1.41 0.53
C GLU A 63 -8.29 0.44 -0.37
N PHE A 64 -9.01 -0.15 -1.33
CA PHE A 64 -8.43 -0.99 -2.37
C PHE A 64 -8.75 -0.39 -3.73
N ARG A 65 -7.72 -0.14 -4.54
CA ARG A 65 -7.85 0.23 -5.94
C ARG A 65 -7.23 -0.86 -6.79
N ARG A 66 -7.96 -1.29 -7.82
CA ARG A 66 -7.39 -2.14 -8.86
C ARG A 66 -6.73 -1.26 -9.89
N LEU A 67 -5.48 -1.54 -10.18
CA LEU A 67 -4.78 -0.99 -11.31
C LEU A 67 -5.28 -1.67 -12.59
N PRO A 68 -5.36 -0.94 -13.71
CA PRO A 68 -5.62 -1.55 -15.01
C PRO A 68 -4.56 -2.59 -15.37
N ASP A 69 -4.88 -3.44 -16.34
CA ASP A 69 -3.97 -4.47 -16.85
C ASP A 69 -2.64 -3.82 -17.33
N ASN A 70 -1.50 -4.52 -17.13
CA ASN A 70 -0.15 -4.12 -17.58
C ASN A 70 0.42 -2.81 -17.01
N VAL A 71 -0.01 -2.37 -15.82
CA VAL A 71 0.62 -1.23 -15.15
C VAL A 71 2.01 -1.60 -14.65
N GLN A 72 3.04 -1.08 -15.31
CA GLN A 72 4.44 -1.24 -14.93
C GLN A 72 4.93 -0.14 -13.99
N LYS A 73 4.30 1.05 -14.04
CA LYS A 73 4.74 2.21 -13.26
C LYS A 73 3.55 3.00 -12.77
N VAL A 74 3.65 3.52 -11.56
CA VAL A 74 2.65 4.43 -11.01
C VAL A 74 3.31 5.73 -10.56
N VAL A 75 2.60 6.84 -10.72
CA VAL A 75 3.03 8.14 -10.21
C VAL A 75 2.23 8.44 -8.95
N CYS A 76 2.92 8.57 -7.82
CA CYS A 76 2.33 8.98 -6.56
C CYS A 76 3.13 10.15 -5.99
N ASN A 77 2.45 11.27 -5.75
CA ASN A 77 3.05 12.49 -5.20
C ASN A 77 4.31 12.96 -5.96
N GLY A 78 4.26 12.91 -7.29
CA GLY A 78 5.39 13.29 -8.17
C GLY A 78 6.54 12.28 -8.23
N LYS A 79 6.48 11.17 -7.48
CA LYS A 79 7.46 10.08 -7.54
C LYS A 79 6.94 8.92 -8.39
N ILE A 80 7.83 8.35 -9.20
CA ILE A 80 7.55 7.19 -10.05
C ILE A 80 7.95 5.94 -9.26
N TYR A 81 7.04 4.99 -9.17
CA TYR A 81 7.27 3.68 -8.56
C TYR A 81 7.12 2.59 -9.62
N ASP A 82 8.09 1.71 -9.70
CA ASP A 82 8.13 0.61 -10.66
C ASP A 82 7.53 -0.67 -10.06
N LEU A 83 6.68 -1.31 -10.85
CA LEU A 83 5.93 -2.53 -10.53
C LEU A 83 6.33 -3.71 -11.43
N ASN A 84 7.34 -3.52 -12.30
CA ASN A 84 7.81 -4.53 -13.26
C ASN A 84 8.66 -5.63 -12.59
#